data_AF-A0A6P5TAA7-F1
#
_entry.id   AF-A0A6P5TAA7-F1
#
_cell.length_a   1.000
_cell.length_b   1.000
_cell.length_c   1.000
_cell.angle_alpha   90.00
_cell.angle_beta   90.00
_cell.angle_gamma   90.00
#
_symmetry.space_group_name_H-M   'P 1'
#
loop_
_entity.id
_entity.type
_entity.pdbx_description
1 polymer ?
#
loop_
_entity_poly.entity_id
_entity_poly.type
_entity_poly.pdbx_seq_one_letter_code
_entity_poly.pdbx_strand_id
1 'polypeptide(L)'
;MAPPTPTILTSKTLVVGPLTLLTRRLMASNSKYNGDMAKKISLSPISSLSSYGDPCQDLFFHVKPADTDSDDDTKQQQNQASLNYLKQLLPVAWSHNPLTTLKLIFNLLAIPSSGKSYREAFLKAVFWLHQNHPKTLLCNLPSIAHPFGGFYDFLEILYRLIEQGQDAAEQLHCDPDYKLLHDRVMDVFVEQLKSDIDKFKQHKLDLKPSDYITDGDEDDDDEDDKDGTLDADTYADLFVSEAAGCCISKHPEDTRVSHAVLLCESIARRLFPRKPDQSDQSNQSYQSEEWERLRNEVLAPLSRYWDRQGMFIGRQRSEVMMYLEEVKKAGERGGNLSGHGGIIKPDAMLPNEIIRYVLDDGDVREGAELQWKAMVEDMYLKQQKQGEGLGKFRNCLAVCHIRDSNGLTRLAVSLGLLLSELSEEPAWKGKVISSGHLPDQLMLHSIQGDDLKSKCEFMMRTSNRNLGSFANNWEIWDFILEVAEKENLKAEQMVKKVFVFANYGGYVGVGGTSWKTLYEAKRREFKEKGYGDDAVPHILRWDISYQKMPRIEEHHPGVTLLSGVSNNLVKSFLDNCGEIGPHHLMEAAIADKAYQALTVVD
;
A
#
# COMPACT_ATOMS: atom_id res chain seq x y z
N MET A 1 -66.07 5.80 -12.11
CA MET A 1 -64.69 5.30 -12.06
C MET A 1 -64.00 5.62 -13.38
N ALA A 2 -63.16 6.65 -13.35
CA ALA A 2 -62.00 6.91 -14.22
C ALA A 2 -61.35 8.19 -13.64
N PRO A 3 -60.08 8.18 -13.19
CA PRO A 3 -59.47 9.35 -12.59
C PRO A 3 -59.02 10.35 -13.67
N PRO A 4 -59.02 11.66 -13.40
CA PRO A 4 -58.55 12.67 -14.33
C PRO A 4 -57.02 12.73 -14.36
N THR A 5 -56.50 12.98 -15.56
CA THR A 5 -55.11 13.25 -15.91
C THR A 5 -54.60 14.54 -15.23
N PRO A 6 -53.40 14.58 -14.61
CA PRO A 6 -52.85 15.81 -14.09
C PRO A 6 -52.10 16.60 -15.17
N THR A 7 -52.49 17.86 -15.31
CA THR A 7 -51.89 18.91 -16.13
C THR A 7 -50.47 19.25 -15.65
N ILE A 8 -49.51 19.29 -16.58
CA ILE A 8 -48.12 19.72 -16.36
C ILE A 8 -48.11 21.23 -16.06
N LEU A 9 -47.59 21.63 -14.90
CA LEU A 9 -47.23 23.02 -14.60
C LEU A 9 -45.74 23.22 -14.87
N THR A 10 -45.45 24.03 -15.89
CA THR A 10 -44.11 24.47 -16.29
C THR A 10 -43.40 25.27 -15.18
N SER A 11 -42.14 24.91 -14.92
CA SER A 11 -41.25 25.55 -13.95
C SER A 11 -41.08 27.04 -14.24
N LYS A 12 -41.34 27.89 -13.24
CA LYS A 12 -40.91 29.29 -13.24
C LYS A 12 -39.40 29.35 -12.97
N THR A 13 -38.66 29.83 -13.96
CA THR A 13 -37.25 30.19 -13.88
C THR A 13 -37.04 31.25 -12.79
N LEU A 14 -36.32 30.90 -11.73
CA LEU A 14 -35.76 31.86 -10.78
C LEU A 14 -34.48 32.44 -11.39
N VAL A 15 -34.58 33.68 -11.88
CA VAL A 15 -33.46 34.49 -12.34
C VAL A 15 -32.65 34.88 -11.11
N VAL A 16 -31.47 34.28 -10.94
CA VAL A 16 -30.48 34.69 -9.95
C VAL A 16 -29.61 35.80 -10.56
N GLY A 17 -29.68 37.00 -9.97
CA GLY A 17 -28.83 38.14 -10.32
C GLY A 17 -27.36 37.91 -9.91
N PRO A 18 -26.41 38.72 -10.42
CA PRO A 18 -25.00 38.40 -10.38
C PRO A 18 -24.41 38.48 -8.96
N LEU A 19 -23.66 37.43 -8.59
CA LEU A 19 -22.84 37.37 -7.39
C LEU A 19 -21.74 38.44 -7.44
N THR A 20 -21.68 39.29 -6.41
CA THR A 20 -20.62 40.29 -6.24
C THR A 20 -19.29 39.61 -5.90
N LEU A 21 -18.38 39.64 -6.88
CA LEU A 21 -16.96 39.29 -6.81
C LEU A 21 -16.16 40.27 -5.93
N LEU A 22 -15.53 39.76 -4.87
CA LEU A 22 -14.35 40.29 -4.16
C LEU A 22 -13.93 39.17 -3.19
N THR A 23 -12.89 38.35 -3.39
CA THR A 23 -11.53 38.68 -3.80
C THR A 23 -10.86 37.42 -4.40
N ARG A 24 -10.92 37.26 -5.72
CA ARG A 24 -9.94 36.44 -6.46
C ARG A 24 -8.73 37.32 -6.75
N ARG A 25 -7.60 37.06 -6.10
CA ARG A 25 -6.29 37.59 -6.54
C ARG A 25 -5.32 36.44 -6.81
N LEU A 26 -5.13 36.19 -8.11
CA LEU A 26 -3.94 35.68 -8.82
C LEU A 26 -3.46 34.28 -8.36
N MET A 27 -3.56 33.23 -9.17
CA MET A 27 -2.79 33.09 -10.42
C MET A 27 -3.57 32.37 -11.53
N ALA A 28 -3.96 33.12 -12.55
CA ALA A 28 -4.11 32.60 -13.91
C ALA A 28 -2.88 33.08 -14.68
N SER A 29 -1.99 32.15 -15.04
CA SER A 29 -0.86 32.44 -15.93
C SER A 29 -0.93 31.49 -17.12
N ASN A 30 -0.99 32.11 -18.29
CA ASN A 30 -1.22 31.54 -19.60
C ASN A 30 -0.38 30.30 -19.95
N SER A 31 -1.04 29.43 -20.72
CA SER A 31 -0.51 28.32 -21.51
C SER A 31 0.69 28.73 -22.37
N LYS A 32 1.90 28.28 -21.99
CA LYS A 32 3.03 27.81 -22.84
C LYS A 32 4.37 27.64 -22.09
N TYR A 33 4.37 27.62 -20.75
CA TYR A 33 5.59 27.64 -19.93
C TYR A 33 5.76 26.43 -18.98
N ASN A 34 5.17 25.27 -19.30
CA ASN A 34 5.12 24.14 -18.36
C ASN A 34 6.41 23.29 -18.26
N GLY A 35 7.38 23.47 -19.18
CA GLY A 35 8.65 22.72 -19.15
C GLY A 35 9.74 23.32 -18.25
N ASP A 36 9.68 24.63 -17.98
CA ASP A 36 10.76 25.34 -17.27
C ASP A 36 10.52 25.44 -15.75
N MET A 37 9.29 25.25 -15.27
CA MET A 37 8.96 25.39 -13.85
C MET A 37 9.42 24.17 -13.03
N ALA A 38 9.38 22.97 -13.61
CA ALA A 38 9.93 21.75 -13.00
C ALA A 38 11.45 21.87 -12.74
N LYS A 39 12.18 22.64 -13.56
CA LYS A 39 13.61 22.89 -13.39
C LYS A 39 13.95 23.96 -12.36
N LYS A 40 12.97 24.74 -11.87
CA LYS A 40 13.19 25.93 -11.04
C LYS A 40 12.89 25.76 -9.55
N ILE A 41 12.58 24.55 -9.08
CA ILE A 41 12.28 24.27 -7.66
C ILE A 41 13.56 24.26 -6.77
N SER A 42 14.73 24.60 -7.33
CA SER A 42 16.06 24.44 -6.72
C SER A 42 16.47 25.50 -5.66
N LEU A 43 15.55 26.15 -4.94
CA LEU A 43 15.89 27.15 -3.91
C LEU A 43 15.09 26.95 -2.60
N SER A 44 15.36 25.84 -1.91
CA SER A 44 15.05 25.60 -0.49
C SER A 44 16.01 24.51 0.03
N PRO A 45 16.08 24.18 1.34
CA PRO A 45 17.11 23.26 1.90
C PRO A 45 17.10 21.84 1.31
N ILE A 46 16.12 21.54 0.45
CA ILE A 46 15.98 20.32 -0.36
C ILE A 46 16.73 20.42 -1.71
N SER A 47 17.59 21.43 -1.91
CA SER A 47 18.32 21.67 -3.17
C SER A 47 19.29 20.55 -3.61
N SER A 48 19.28 19.39 -2.96
CA SER A 48 20.01 18.19 -3.34
C SER A 48 19.14 17.07 -3.93
N LEU A 49 17.80 17.18 -3.93
CA LEU A 49 16.95 16.15 -4.54
C LEU A 49 16.87 16.39 -6.05
N SER A 50 17.40 15.43 -6.81
CA SER A 50 17.18 15.34 -8.25
C SER A 50 15.68 15.13 -8.51
N SER A 51 15.10 15.93 -9.40
CA SER A 51 13.73 15.69 -9.87
C SER A 51 13.74 14.46 -10.77
N TYR A 52 12.71 13.61 -10.63
CA TYR A 52 12.48 12.47 -11.52
C TYR A 52 11.93 12.91 -12.89
N GLY A 53 11.67 14.20 -13.11
CA GLY A 53 11.09 14.74 -14.33
C GLY A 53 9.57 14.55 -14.46
N ASP A 54 8.96 13.88 -13.49
CA ASP A 54 7.53 13.63 -13.34
C ASP A 54 7.07 14.18 -11.97
N PRO A 55 6.20 15.21 -11.93
CA PRO A 55 5.73 15.80 -10.68
C PRO A 55 5.00 14.83 -9.74
N CYS A 56 4.35 13.78 -10.27
CA CYS A 56 3.71 12.74 -9.44
C CYS A 56 4.78 11.84 -8.80
N GLN A 57 5.84 11.50 -9.54
CA GLN A 57 6.97 10.77 -8.95
C GLN A 57 7.70 11.62 -7.92
N ASP A 58 7.88 12.92 -8.17
CA ASP A 58 8.46 13.84 -7.19
C ASP A 58 7.60 13.92 -5.92
N LEU A 59 6.26 13.94 -6.06
CA LEU A 59 5.32 13.87 -4.93
C LEU A 59 5.44 12.52 -4.19
N PHE A 60 5.62 11.41 -4.91
CA PHE A 60 5.74 10.09 -4.32
C PHE A 60 7.09 9.87 -3.59
N PHE A 61 8.23 10.25 -4.17
CA PHE A 61 9.54 9.94 -3.57
C PHE A 61 10.03 10.98 -2.57
N HIS A 62 9.70 12.26 -2.77
CA HIS A 62 10.26 13.36 -1.96
C HIS A 62 9.35 13.79 -0.81
N VAL A 63 8.04 13.54 -0.87
CA VAL A 63 7.13 13.82 0.26
C VAL A 63 7.00 12.57 1.14
N LYS A 64 7.86 12.51 2.17
CA LYS A 64 7.93 11.41 3.13
C LYS A 64 8.20 11.93 4.54
N PRO A 65 7.80 11.18 5.59
CA PRO A 65 8.17 11.53 6.96
C PRO A 65 9.68 11.43 7.15
N ALA A 66 10.19 12.15 8.17
CA ALA A 66 11.59 12.07 8.56
C ALA A 66 12.01 10.63 8.89
N ASP A 67 13.27 10.28 8.59
CA ASP A 67 13.79 8.95 8.87
C ASP A 67 13.88 8.74 10.40
N THR A 68 13.47 7.55 10.87
CA THR A 68 13.30 7.22 12.30
C THR A 68 14.55 7.40 13.14
N ASP A 69 15.72 7.28 12.52
CA ASP A 69 17.04 7.24 13.18
C ASP A 69 17.65 8.63 13.40
N SER A 70 16.97 9.70 12.97
CA SER A 70 17.43 11.08 13.15
C SER A 70 17.06 11.68 14.52
N ASP A 71 17.85 12.65 14.99
CA ASP A 71 17.53 13.42 16.20
C ASP A 71 16.28 14.29 16.00
N ASP A 72 15.66 14.73 17.11
CA ASP A 72 14.36 15.41 17.08
C ASP A 72 14.38 16.74 16.30
N ASP A 73 15.46 17.52 16.42
CA ASP A 73 15.62 18.78 15.69
C ASP A 73 15.72 18.53 14.18
N THR A 74 16.48 17.50 13.78
CA THR A 74 16.62 17.08 12.39
C THR A 74 15.29 16.56 11.84
N LYS A 75 14.54 15.75 12.61
CA LYS A 75 13.21 15.27 12.23
C LYS A 75 12.26 16.42 11.97
N GLN A 76 12.24 17.41 12.86
CA GLN A 76 11.38 18.58 12.70
C GLN A 76 11.74 19.38 11.45
N GLN A 77 13.03 19.60 11.21
CA GLN A 77 13.50 20.33 10.03
C GLN A 77 13.18 19.59 8.72
N GLN A 78 13.42 18.27 8.67
CA GLN A 78 13.10 17.43 7.52
C GLN A 78 11.60 17.43 7.22
N ASN A 79 10.76 17.21 8.25
CA ASN A 79 9.32 17.25 8.10
C ASN A 79 8.84 18.61 7.58
N GLN A 80 9.34 19.71 8.14
CA GLN A 80 8.97 21.06 7.71
C GLN A 80 9.38 21.33 6.25
N ALA A 81 10.54 20.84 5.83
CA ALA A 81 11.01 20.93 4.46
C ALA A 81 10.11 20.12 3.51
N SER A 82 9.80 18.86 3.84
CA SER A 82 8.88 18.00 3.09
C SER A 82 7.50 18.66 2.90
N LEU A 83 6.95 19.25 3.97
CA LEU A 83 5.65 19.95 3.90
C LEU A 83 5.70 21.22 3.05
N ASN A 84 6.82 21.95 3.06
CA ASN A 84 6.99 23.12 2.20
C ASN A 84 7.11 22.73 0.73
N TYR A 85 7.80 21.63 0.44
CA TYR A 85 7.92 21.08 -0.91
C TYR A 85 6.58 20.56 -1.43
N LEU A 86 5.81 19.85 -0.60
CA LEU A 86 4.46 19.40 -0.91
C LEU A 86 3.56 20.55 -1.41
N LYS A 87 3.58 21.70 -0.72
CA LYS A 87 2.80 22.89 -1.11
C LYS A 87 3.16 23.39 -2.52
N GLN A 88 4.43 23.28 -2.90
CA GLN A 88 4.90 23.69 -4.23
C GLN A 88 4.54 22.66 -5.30
N LEU A 89 4.60 21.37 -4.96
CA LEU A 89 4.32 20.27 -5.88
C LEU A 89 2.83 20.10 -6.20
N LEU A 90 1.93 20.25 -5.22
CA LEU A 90 0.50 19.92 -5.40
C LEU A 90 -0.13 20.57 -6.65
N PRO A 91 0.02 21.88 -6.92
CA PRO A 91 -0.55 22.49 -8.12
C PRO A 91 0.06 21.94 -9.42
N VAL A 92 1.36 21.63 -9.40
CA VAL A 92 2.11 21.14 -10.56
C VAL A 92 1.74 19.69 -10.86
N ALA A 93 1.71 18.84 -9.84
CA ALA A 93 1.28 17.45 -9.95
C ALA A 93 -0.18 17.34 -10.40
N TRP A 94 -1.08 18.14 -9.80
CA TRP A 94 -2.48 18.14 -10.19
C TRP A 94 -2.70 18.55 -11.65
N SER A 95 -1.98 19.57 -12.11
CA SER A 95 -2.03 20.01 -13.51
C SER A 95 -1.44 18.97 -14.48
N HIS A 96 -0.53 18.13 -14.00
CA HIS A 96 0.10 17.07 -14.77
C HIS A 96 -0.80 15.83 -14.89
N ASN A 97 -1.27 15.31 -13.75
CA ASN A 97 -2.18 14.17 -13.68
C ASN A 97 -3.02 14.25 -12.38
N PRO A 98 -4.27 14.75 -12.44
CA PRO A 98 -5.06 15.02 -11.24
C PRO A 98 -5.49 13.73 -10.54
N LEU A 99 -5.80 12.66 -11.29
CA LEU A 99 -6.20 11.38 -10.70
C LEU A 99 -5.05 10.71 -9.96
N THR A 100 -3.86 10.65 -10.57
CA THR A 100 -2.67 10.11 -9.88
C THR A 100 -2.31 10.98 -8.68
N THR A 101 -2.39 12.31 -8.80
CA THR A 101 -2.15 13.22 -7.67
C THR A 101 -3.12 12.96 -6.54
N LEU A 102 -4.41 12.77 -6.83
CA LEU A 102 -5.42 12.41 -5.82
C LEU A 102 -5.07 11.09 -5.13
N LYS A 103 -4.72 10.05 -5.88
CA LYS A 103 -4.29 8.76 -5.31
C LYS A 103 -3.08 8.93 -4.40
N LEU A 104 -2.10 9.74 -4.79
CA LEU A 104 -0.91 10.04 -4.00
C LEU A 104 -1.21 10.86 -2.73
N ILE A 105 -2.21 11.74 -2.77
CA ILE A 105 -2.71 12.43 -1.57
C ILE A 105 -3.27 11.41 -0.58
N PHE A 106 -4.12 10.49 -1.03
CA PHE A 106 -4.69 9.45 -0.15
C PHE A 106 -3.63 8.44 0.32
N ASN A 107 -2.58 8.19 -0.48
CA ASN A 107 -1.42 7.40 -0.07
C ASN A 107 -0.65 8.01 1.12
N LEU A 108 -0.73 9.34 1.33
CA LEU A 108 -0.19 9.99 2.53
C LEU A 108 -0.97 9.62 3.80
N LEU A 109 -2.26 9.32 3.69
CA LEU A 109 -3.09 8.92 4.84
C LEU A 109 -2.95 7.44 5.15
N ALA A 110 -2.93 6.62 4.11
CA ALA A 110 -2.91 5.16 4.19
C ALA A 110 -1.88 4.61 5.18
N ILE A 111 -2.28 3.56 5.92
CA ILE A 111 -1.49 2.90 6.96
C ILE A 111 -0.15 2.37 6.42
N PRO A 112 0.87 2.14 7.28
CA PRO A 112 2.21 1.78 6.84
C PRO A 112 2.31 0.55 5.91
N SER A 113 1.35 -0.39 5.99
CA SER A 113 1.29 -1.56 5.12
C SER A 113 0.79 -1.27 3.70
N SER A 114 0.07 -0.16 3.48
CA SER A 114 -0.56 0.21 2.20
C SER A 114 -0.27 1.64 1.74
N GLY A 115 0.50 2.41 2.52
CA GLY A 115 0.87 3.79 2.24
C GLY A 115 1.91 4.36 3.20
N LYS A 116 1.94 5.69 3.32
CA LYS A 116 3.06 6.42 3.96
C LYS A 116 2.83 6.78 5.42
N SER A 117 1.59 6.72 5.91
CA SER A 117 1.21 7.15 7.26
C SER A 117 1.75 8.55 7.62
N TYR A 118 1.68 9.49 6.68
CA TYR A 118 2.18 10.86 6.84
C TYR A 118 1.02 11.85 7.03
N ARG A 119 0.34 11.73 8.17
CA ARG A 119 -0.92 12.43 8.48
C ARG A 119 -0.85 13.96 8.33
N GLU A 120 0.24 14.60 8.77
CA GLU A 120 0.39 16.06 8.64
C GLU A 120 0.47 16.50 7.16
N ALA A 121 1.18 15.72 6.31
CA ALA A 121 1.25 15.99 4.87
C ALA A 121 -0.11 15.78 4.20
N PHE A 122 -0.84 14.72 4.58
CA PHE A 122 -2.21 14.51 4.14
C PHE A 122 -3.11 15.70 4.49
N LEU A 123 -3.09 16.18 5.73
CA LEU A 123 -3.91 17.33 6.16
C LEU A 123 -3.60 18.59 5.33
N LYS A 124 -2.33 18.90 5.07
CA LYS A 124 -1.97 20.03 4.19
C LYS A 124 -2.52 19.85 2.76
N ALA A 125 -2.45 18.64 2.23
CA ALA A 125 -2.96 18.33 0.89
C ALA A 125 -4.49 18.38 0.83
N VAL A 126 -5.19 17.90 1.85
CA VAL A 126 -6.66 17.98 1.94
C VAL A 126 -7.13 19.41 2.08
N PHE A 127 -6.45 20.28 2.84
CA PHE A 127 -6.81 21.70 2.89
C PHE A 127 -6.61 22.38 1.54
N TRP A 128 -5.57 21.99 0.80
CA TRP A 128 -5.38 22.45 -0.57
C TRP A 128 -6.51 21.95 -1.49
N LEU A 129 -6.95 20.68 -1.38
CA LEU A 129 -8.11 20.16 -2.11
C LEU A 129 -9.39 20.90 -1.72
N HIS A 130 -9.63 21.18 -0.44
CA HIS A 130 -10.80 21.92 0.01
C HIS A 130 -10.87 23.31 -0.63
N GLN A 131 -9.73 24.01 -0.72
CA GLN A 131 -9.66 25.36 -1.28
C GLN A 131 -9.74 25.41 -2.81
N ASN A 132 -9.24 24.38 -3.51
CA ASN A 132 -9.06 24.42 -4.97
C ASN A 132 -9.96 23.45 -5.73
N HIS A 133 -10.31 22.33 -5.09
CA HIS A 133 -11.00 21.15 -5.66
C HIS A 133 -12.09 20.60 -4.71
N PRO A 134 -13.00 21.45 -4.18
CA PRO A 134 -13.92 21.05 -3.11
C PRO A 134 -14.88 19.93 -3.53
N LYS A 135 -15.33 19.88 -4.79
CA LYS A 135 -16.24 18.81 -5.23
C LYS A 135 -15.51 17.48 -5.31
N THR A 136 -14.26 17.47 -5.78
CA THR A 136 -13.42 16.27 -5.73
C THR A 136 -13.21 15.82 -4.29
N LEU A 137 -12.93 16.71 -3.34
CA LEU A 137 -12.84 16.32 -1.92
C LEU A 137 -14.15 15.67 -1.43
N LEU A 138 -15.29 16.34 -1.61
CA LEU A 138 -16.60 15.88 -1.15
C LEU A 138 -16.99 14.51 -1.74
N CYS A 139 -16.66 14.27 -3.01
CA CYS A 139 -16.94 13.01 -3.69
C CYS A 139 -16.18 11.81 -3.10
N ASN A 140 -14.99 12.05 -2.54
CA ASN A 140 -14.11 11.00 -2.04
C ASN A 140 -14.05 10.93 -0.50
N LEU A 141 -14.91 11.67 0.22
CA LEU A 141 -14.96 11.63 1.68
C LEU A 141 -15.11 10.21 2.24
N PRO A 142 -16.01 9.33 1.72
CA PRO A 142 -16.14 7.98 2.25
C PRO A 142 -14.81 7.21 2.27
N SER A 143 -13.93 7.45 1.30
CA SER A 143 -12.61 6.81 1.22
C SER A 143 -11.65 7.22 2.35
N ILE A 144 -11.83 8.41 2.94
CA ILE A 144 -11.08 8.85 4.13
C ILE A 144 -11.49 8.02 5.35
N ALA A 145 -12.80 7.77 5.51
CA ALA A 145 -13.33 6.95 6.61
C ALA A 145 -12.91 5.48 6.51
N HIS A 146 -12.90 4.97 5.28
CA HIS A 146 -12.46 3.61 4.95
C HIS A 146 -12.22 3.51 3.43
N PRO A 147 -11.12 2.92 2.94
CA PRO A 147 -10.14 2.12 3.69
C PRO A 147 -8.84 2.87 4.06
N PHE A 148 -8.71 4.17 3.75
CA PHE A 148 -7.41 4.84 3.86
C PHE A 148 -7.09 5.37 5.26
N GLY A 149 -8.07 5.89 5.98
CA GLY A 149 -7.92 6.37 7.35
C GLY A 149 -9.08 5.91 8.21
N GLY A 150 -9.53 6.79 9.10
CA GLY A 150 -10.66 6.54 9.99
C GLY A 150 -11.57 7.75 10.16
N PHE A 151 -12.64 7.57 10.92
CA PHE A 151 -13.60 8.63 11.25
C PHE A 151 -12.96 9.76 12.07
N TYR A 152 -11.91 9.48 12.86
CA TYR A 152 -11.16 10.54 13.55
C TYR A 152 -10.43 11.48 12.59
N ASP A 153 -10.10 11.05 11.37
CA ASP A 153 -9.49 11.94 10.36
C ASP A 153 -10.47 13.01 9.90
N PHE A 154 -11.76 12.70 9.78
CA PHE A 154 -12.77 13.73 9.51
C PHE A 154 -12.82 14.78 10.60
N LEU A 155 -12.83 14.33 11.86
CA LEU A 155 -12.89 15.24 13.00
C LEU A 155 -11.67 16.16 13.04
N GLU A 156 -10.49 15.61 12.77
CA GLU A 156 -9.25 16.39 12.70
C GLU A 156 -9.26 17.39 11.53
N ILE A 157 -9.75 16.99 10.35
CA ILE A 157 -9.90 17.89 9.19
C ILE A 157 -10.82 19.06 9.54
N LEU A 158 -12.02 18.78 10.09
CA LEU A 158 -12.99 19.80 10.45
C LEU A 158 -12.45 20.71 11.56
N TYR A 159 -11.87 20.13 12.61
CA TYR A 159 -11.34 20.87 13.75
C TYR A 159 -10.23 21.85 13.36
N ARG A 160 -9.34 21.45 12.43
CA ARG A 160 -8.26 22.32 11.95
C ARG A 160 -8.72 23.40 10.96
N LEU A 161 -9.85 23.22 10.30
CA LEU A 161 -10.44 24.23 9.42
C LEU A 161 -11.18 25.33 10.18
N ILE A 162 -11.61 25.06 11.42
CA ILE A 162 -12.07 26.10 12.33
C ILE A 162 -10.84 26.98 12.65
N GLU A 163 -10.83 28.24 12.18
CA GLU A 163 -9.73 29.17 12.45
C GLU A 163 -9.44 29.23 13.96
N GLN A 164 -8.17 29.33 14.36
CA GLN A 164 -7.78 29.44 15.77
C GLN A 164 -8.43 30.69 16.39
N GLY A 165 -9.63 30.53 16.97
CA GLY A 165 -10.40 31.58 17.63
C GLY A 165 -11.87 31.73 17.23
N GLN A 166 -12.38 31.03 16.20
CA GLN A 166 -13.80 31.04 15.83
C GLN A 166 -14.53 29.79 16.34
N ASP A 167 -15.82 29.92 16.70
CA ASP A 167 -16.67 28.78 17.04
C ASP A 167 -17.14 28.08 15.75
N ALA A 168 -17.26 26.75 15.74
CA ALA A 168 -17.83 26.01 14.60
C ALA A 168 -19.22 26.51 14.22
N ALA A 169 -20.02 26.97 15.19
CA ALA A 169 -21.32 27.57 14.91
C ALA A 169 -21.21 28.84 14.04
N GLU A 170 -20.17 29.64 14.26
CA GLU A 170 -19.88 30.83 13.45
C GLU A 170 -19.33 30.45 12.08
N GLN A 171 -18.44 29.46 12.01
CA GLN A 171 -17.88 28.98 10.74
C GLN A 171 -18.95 28.36 9.83
N LEU A 172 -19.87 27.56 10.39
CA LEU A 172 -21.02 27.01 9.68
C LEU A 172 -21.93 28.09 9.07
N HIS A 173 -21.95 29.29 9.66
CA HIS A 173 -22.74 30.41 9.18
C HIS A 173 -21.97 31.27 8.16
N CYS A 174 -20.67 31.45 8.36
CA CYS A 174 -19.85 32.40 7.61
C CYS A 174 -19.12 31.79 6.39
N ASP A 175 -18.91 30.48 6.37
CA ASP A 175 -18.19 29.77 5.31
C ASP A 175 -19.07 28.67 4.67
N PRO A 176 -19.64 28.92 3.48
CA PRO A 176 -20.45 27.94 2.76
C PRO A 176 -19.70 26.65 2.38
N ASP A 177 -18.40 26.73 2.11
CA ASP A 177 -17.59 25.59 1.69
C ASP A 177 -17.30 24.69 2.90
N TYR A 178 -16.94 25.29 4.05
CA TYR A 178 -16.83 24.56 5.33
C TYR A 178 -18.16 23.92 5.71
N LYS A 179 -19.28 24.65 5.58
CA LYS A 179 -20.61 24.10 5.87
C LYS A 179 -20.92 22.88 5.02
N LEU A 180 -20.64 22.93 3.72
CA LEU A 180 -20.89 21.80 2.82
C LEU A 180 -20.03 20.59 3.18
N LEU A 181 -18.76 20.81 3.53
CA LEU A 181 -17.85 19.76 4.00
C LEU A 181 -18.34 19.13 5.31
N HIS A 182 -18.65 19.97 6.29
CA HIS A 182 -19.20 19.56 7.58
C HIS A 182 -20.48 18.75 7.37
N ASP A 183 -21.44 19.29 6.61
CA ASP A 183 -22.71 18.63 6.40
C ASP A 183 -22.53 17.24 5.76
N ARG A 184 -21.64 17.13 4.77
CA ARG A 184 -21.36 15.86 4.11
C ARG A 184 -20.64 14.87 5.01
N VAL A 185 -19.70 15.32 5.84
CA VAL A 185 -19.06 14.46 6.86
C VAL A 185 -20.12 13.92 7.83
N MET A 186 -21.00 14.78 8.34
CA MET A 186 -22.07 14.36 9.26
C MET A 186 -23.02 13.35 8.61
N ASP A 187 -23.29 13.47 7.32
CA ASP A 187 -24.09 12.48 6.59
C ASP A 187 -23.41 11.11 6.56
N VAL A 188 -22.09 11.04 6.36
CA VAL A 188 -21.32 9.78 6.43
C VAL A 188 -21.40 9.15 7.82
N PHE A 189 -21.25 9.94 8.89
CA PHE A 189 -21.46 9.47 10.26
C PHE A 189 -22.88 8.90 10.47
N VAL A 190 -23.89 9.61 10.00
CA VAL A 190 -25.31 9.20 10.14
C VAL A 190 -25.60 7.91 9.36
N GLU A 191 -25.11 7.79 8.13
CA GLU A 191 -25.24 6.58 7.31
C GLU A 191 -24.63 5.37 8.02
N GLN A 192 -23.43 5.55 8.58
CA GLN A 192 -22.73 4.47 9.27
C GLN A 192 -23.38 4.09 10.61
N LEU A 193 -23.80 5.06 11.42
CA LEU A 193 -24.51 4.78 12.68
C LEU A 193 -25.85 4.06 12.43
N LYS A 194 -26.57 4.39 11.35
CA LYS A 194 -27.78 3.65 10.94
C LYS A 194 -27.44 2.20 10.61
N SER A 195 -26.37 1.97 9.85
CA SER A 195 -25.89 0.61 9.54
C SER A 195 -25.59 -0.18 10.82
N ASP A 196 -24.89 0.43 11.77
CA ASP A 196 -24.54 -0.21 13.04
C ASP A 196 -25.78 -0.57 13.89
N ILE A 197 -26.77 0.33 13.95
CA ILE A 197 -28.06 0.04 14.62
C ILE A 197 -28.79 -1.12 13.92
N ASP A 198 -28.76 -1.17 12.59
CA ASP A 198 -29.42 -2.24 11.84
C ASP A 198 -28.70 -3.58 12.06
N LYS A 199 -27.36 -3.60 12.11
CA LYS A 199 -26.57 -4.78 12.52
C LYS A 199 -26.94 -5.24 13.93
N PHE A 200 -27.05 -4.30 14.87
CA PHE A 200 -27.50 -4.58 16.24
C PHE A 200 -28.90 -5.21 16.27
N LYS A 201 -29.88 -4.62 15.58
CA LYS A 201 -31.26 -5.14 15.51
C LYS A 201 -31.36 -6.50 14.85
N GLN A 202 -30.46 -6.81 13.92
CA GLN A 202 -30.39 -8.10 13.24
C GLN A 202 -29.64 -9.16 14.04
N HIS A 203 -29.17 -8.86 15.25
CA HIS A 203 -28.32 -9.74 16.05
C HIS A 203 -27.01 -10.14 15.34
N LYS A 204 -26.56 -9.35 14.35
CA LYS A 204 -25.29 -9.60 13.64
C LYS A 204 -24.06 -9.29 14.47
N LEU A 205 -24.22 -8.42 15.47
CA LEU A 205 -23.17 -8.09 16.43
C LEU A 205 -23.07 -9.12 17.58
N ASP A 206 -24.01 -10.07 17.66
CA ASP A 206 -24.00 -11.13 18.67
C ASP A 206 -23.09 -12.28 18.18
N LEU A 207 -21.90 -12.36 18.76
CA LEU A 207 -20.88 -13.35 18.40
C LEU A 207 -21.23 -14.75 18.91
N LYS A 208 -20.86 -15.78 18.13
CA LYS A 208 -21.01 -17.20 18.50
C LYS A 208 -19.76 -17.69 19.25
N PRO A 209 -19.86 -18.75 20.06
CA PRO A 209 -18.71 -19.37 20.74
C PRO A 209 -17.55 -19.80 19.80
N SER A 210 -17.83 -20.02 18.51
CA SER A 210 -16.84 -20.29 17.45
C SER A 210 -15.97 -19.10 17.07
N ASP A 211 -16.35 -17.89 17.51
CA ASP A 211 -15.70 -16.62 17.12
C ASP A 211 -14.65 -16.19 18.17
N TYR A 212 -14.44 -17.01 19.20
CA TYR A 212 -13.46 -16.81 20.27
C TYR A 212 -12.22 -17.70 20.08
N ILE A 213 -11.04 -17.19 20.44
CA ILE A 213 -9.93 -18.05 20.85
C ILE A 213 -10.32 -18.59 22.24
N THR A 214 -10.60 -19.88 22.35
CA THR A 214 -10.53 -20.55 23.66
C THR A 214 -9.06 -20.90 23.86
N ASP A 215 -8.43 -20.26 24.85
CA ASP A 215 -7.12 -20.62 25.35
C ASP A 215 -7.07 -22.13 25.59
N GLY A 216 -6.26 -22.77 24.76
CA GLY A 216 -5.95 -24.19 24.79
C GLY A 216 -4.51 -24.32 24.31
N ASP A 217 -3.63 -23.66 25.05
CA ASP A 217 -2.25 -24.01 25.40
C ASP A 217 -1.49 -22.70 25.71
N GLU A 218 -1.64 -22.25 26.96
CA GLU A 218 -0.65 -21.38 27.61
C GLU A 218 0.63 -22.20 27.72
N ASP A 219 1.63 -21.88 26.89
CA ASP A 219 3.07 -21.96 27.16
C ASP A 219 3.79 -21.86 25.79
N ASP A 220 3.98 -20.64 25.29
CA ASP A 220 5.16 -20.25 24.52
C ASP A 220 5.16 -18.71 24.45
N ASP A 221 6.17 -18.10 25.09
CA ASP A 221 6.48 -16.65 25.10
C ASP A 221 6.99 -16.15 23.73
N ASP A 222 6.42 -16.66 22.63
CA ASP A 222 6.69 -16.13 21.31
C ASP A 222 5.59 -15.12 20.96
N GLU A 223 5.95 -13.84 20.98
CA GLU A 223 5.27 -12.76 20.25
C GLU A 223 5.32 -13.08 18.74
N ASP A 224 4.66 -14.14 18.32
CA ASP A 224 4.42 -14.44 16.92
C ASP A 224 3.33 -13.47 16.44
N ASP A 225 3.80 -12.36 15.88
CA ASP A 225 3.09 -11.55 14.90
C ASP A 225 2.40 -12.49 13.91
N LYS A 226 1.13 -12.81 14.15
CA LYS A 226 0.28 -13.47 13.17
C LYS A 226 0.09 -12.50 12.01
N ASP A 227 1.02 -12.58 11.07
CA ASP A 227 1.00 -12.04 9.71
C ASP A 227 -0.12 -12.73 8.91
N GLY A 228 -1.35 -12.51 9.37
CA GLY A 228 -2.51 -12.48 8.52
C GLY A 228 -2.92 -11.03 8.46
N THR A 229 -2.73 -10.38 7.32
CA THR A 229 -3.55 -9.22 6.96
C THR A 229 -4.99 -9.65 7.14
N LEU A 230 -5.59 -9.25 8.27
CA LEU A 230 -7.01 -9.36 8.51
C LEU A 230 -7.67 -8.63 7.36
N ASP A 231 -8.44 -9.35 6.56
CA ASP A 231 -9.36 -8.69 5.64
C ASP A 231 -10.44 -8.03 6.51
N ALA A 232 -10.20 -6.77 6.87
CA ALA A 232 -11.12 -5.98 7.68
C ALA A 232 -12.52 -5.96 7.04
N ASP A 233 -12.60 -6.05 5.70
CA ASP A 233 -13.85 -6.13 4.95
C ASP A 233 -14.62 -7.43 5.24
N THR A 234 -13.94 -8.57 5.44
CA THR A 234 -14.57 -9.86 5.79
C THR A 234 -15.27 -9.81 7.15
N TYR A 235 -14.77 -8.99 8.10
CA TYR A 235 -15.31 -8.90 9.46
C TYR A 235 -16.04 -7.57 9.75
N ALA A 236 -16.08 -6.63 8.80
CA ALA A 236 -16.73 -5.33 8.96
C ALA A 236 -18.20 -5.44 9.37
N ASP A 237 -18.88 -6.52 8.99
CA ASP A 237 -20.27 -6.80 9.35
C ASP A 237 -20.49 -7.24 10.81
N LEU A 238 -19.42 -7.65 11.51
CA LEU A 238 -19.45 -8.12 12.90
C LEU A 238 -19.11 -7.03 13.91
N PHE A 239 -18.58 -5.90 13.43
CA PHE A 239 -18.15 -4.80 14.28
C PHE A 239 -19.02 -3.55 14.11
N VAL A 240 -19.09 -2.79 15.20
CA VAL A 240 -19.61 -1.42 15.20
C VAL A 240 -18.57 -0.53 14.54
N SER A 241 -18.98 0.44 13.74
CA SER A 241 -18.03 1.36 13.12
C SER A 241 -17.34 2.29 14.14
N GLU A 242 -16.22 2.85 13.71
CA GLU A 242 -15.54 3.93 14.44
C GLU A 242 -16.38 5.22 14.55
N ALA A 243 -17.43 5.36 13.73
CA ALA A 243 -18.39 6.46 13.88
C ALA A 243 -19.05 6.46 15.27
N ALA A 244 -19.36 5.27 15.82
CA ALA A 244 -19.86 5.15 17.18
C ALA A 244 -18.77 5.50 18.20
N GLY A 245 -17.55 4.99 18.00
CA GLY A 245 -16.37 5.29 18.81
C GLY A 245 -16.12 6.78 18.99
N CYS A 246 -16.15 7.54 17.90
CA CYS A 246 -16.02 8.99 17.90
C CYS A 246 -17.08 9.72 18.75
N CYS A 247 -18.30 9.17 18.85
CA CYS A 247 -19.40 9.77 19.62
C CYS A 247 -19.36 9.39 21.11
N ILE A 248 -18.67 8.31 21.48
CA ILE A 248 -18.65 7.77 22.86
C ILE A 248 -17.26 7.82 23.51
N SER A 249 -16.22 8.24 22.77
CA SER A 249 -14.86 8.33 23.28
C SER A 249 -14.82 9.14 24.56
N LYS A 250 -14.11 8.59 25.55
CA LYS A 250 -13.86 9.25 26.84
C LYS A 250 -12.47 9.89 26.87
N HIS A 251 -11.72 9.77 25.79
CA HIS A 251 -10.40 10.38 25.69
C HIS A 251 -10.56 11.91 25.68
N PRO A 252 -9.83 12.67 26.52
CA PRO A 252 -10.03 14.11 26.66
C PRO A 252 -9.84 14.89 25.36
N GLU A 253 -8.88 14.48 24.52
CA GLU A 253 -8.60 15.16 23.26
C GLU A 253 -9.71 14.93 22.22
N ASP A 254 -10.17 13.68 22.08
CA ASP A 254 -11.24 13.31 21.16
C ASP A 254 -12.55 14.00 21.54
N THR A 255 -12.85 14.04 22.84
CA THR A 255 -14.02 14.75 23.38
C THR A 255 -13.96 16.24 23.05
N ARG A 256 -12.79 16.86 23.20
CA ARG A 256 -12.60 18.28 22.87
C ARG A 256 -12.84 18.53 21.39
N VAL A 257 -12.27 17.69 20.52
CA VAL A 257 -12.38 17.80 19.08
C VAL A 257 -13.83 17.59 18.62
N SER A 258 -14.50 16.53 19.10
CA SER A 258 -15.88 16.21 18.73
C SER A 258 -16.87 17.29 19.16
N HIS A 259 -16.69 17.86 20.35
CA HIS A 259 -17.48 19.00 20.82
C HIS A 259 -17.21 20.26 19.99
N ALA A 260 -15.95 20.54 19.68
CA ALA A 260 -15.58 21.72 18.89
C ALA A 260 -16.20 21.70 17.50
N VAL A 261 -16.37 20.53 16.87
CA VAL A 261 -17.00 20.39 15.54
C VAL A 261 -18.52 20.16 15.60
N LEU A 262 -19.14 20.23 16.78
CA LEU A 262 -20.57 19.99 17.02
C LEU A 262 -21.04 18.62 16.49
N LEU A 263 -20.23 17.58 16.68
CA LEU A 263 -20.45 16.24 16.12
C LEU A 263 -21.82 15.68 16.52
N CYS A 264 -22.03 15.54 17.83
CA CYS A 264 -23.23 14.93 18.40
C CYS A 264 -24.49 15.75 18.12
N GLU A 265 -24.41 17.07 18.24
CA GLU A 265 -25.52 17.99 17.98
C GLU A 265 -25.96 17.94 16.51
N SER A 266 -25.00 17.77 15.60
CA SER A 266 -25.26 17.74 14.16
C SER A 266 -25.78 16.39 13.68
N ILE A 267 -25.33 15.30 14.31
CA ILE A 267 -25.87 13.94 14.09
C ILE A 267 -27.29 13.84 14.65
N ALA A 268 -27.53 14.33 15.87
CA ALA A 268 -28.83 14.25 16.54
C ALA A 268 -29.94 14.93 15.70
N ARG A 269 -29.66 16.15 15.20
CA ARG A 269 -30.59 16.91 14.33
C ARG A 269 -30.94 16.18 13.03
N ARG A 270 -30.01 15.39 12.48
CA ARG A 270 -30.20 14.63 11.23
C ARG A 270 -30.96 13.33 11.43
N LEU A 271 -30.70 12.63 12.54
CA LEU A 271 -31.39 11.38 12.87
C LEU A 271 -32.81 11.63 13.39
N PHE A 272 -33.01 12.74 14.09
CA PHE A 272 -34.29 13.08 14.72
C PHE A 272 -34.79 14.46 14.27
N PRO A 273 -35.05 14.66 12.96
CA PRO A 273 -35.48 15.96 12.44
C PRO A 273 -36.84 16.37 12.99
N ARG A 274 -36.97 17.66 13.26
CA ARG A 274 -38.17 18.29 13.83
C ARG A 274 -39.41 18.05 12.96
N LYS A 275 -40.56 17.77 13.58
CA LYS A 275 -41.86 17.86 12.89
C LYS A 275 -42.27 19.34 12.79
N PRO A 276 -42.83 19.80 11.65
CA PRO A 276 -43.12 21.22 11.43
C PRO A 276 -44.12 21.86 12.42
N ASP A 277 -44.90 21.06 13.15
CA ASP A 277 -46.01 21.56 13.99
C ASP A 277 -45.64 21.96 15.43
N GLN A 278 -44.35 22.09 15.78
CA GLN A 278 -43.89 22.36 17.17
C GLN A 278 -42.90 23.55 17.25
N SER A 279 -43.31 24.72 16.74
CA SER A 279 -42.41 25.89 16.57
C SER A 279 -42.24 26.82 17.79
N ASP A 280 -42.99 26.66 18.89
CA ASP A 280 -43.20 27.81 19.81
C ASP A 280 -42.72 27.64 21.27
N GLN A 281 -41.72 26.82 21.56
CA GLN A 281 -41.09 26.82 22.90
C GLN A 281 -39.55 26.80 22.86
N SER A 282 -38.97 27.43 23.87
CA SER A 282 -37.61 27.98 24.02
C SER A 282 -36.43 27.09 23.59
N ASN A 283 -35.54 27.66 22.77
CA ASN A 283 -34.35 27.01 22.17
C ASN A 283 -33.34 26.33 23.12
N GLN A 284 -33.43 26.49 24.44
CA GLN A 284 -32.45 25.92 25.38
C GLN A 284 -32.85 24.55 25.96
N SER A 285 -34.13 24.15 25.92
CA SER A 285 -34.58 22.85 26.47
C SER A 285 -34.54 21.70 25.46
N TYR A 286 -34.54 21.99 24.15
CA TYR A 286 -34.85 20.99 23.12
C TYR A 286 -33.62 20.37 22.44
N GLN A 287 -32.47 21.04 22.43
CA GLN A 287 -31.20 20.39 22.06
C GLN A 287 -30.90 19.21 23.01
N SER A 288 -31.45 19.23 24.23
CA SER A 288 -31.37 18.12 25.17
C SER A 288 -32.18 16.89 24.74
N GLU A 289 -33.31 17.05 24.03
CA GLU A 289 -34.19 15.92 23.66
C GLU A 289 -33.62 15.12 22.49
N GLU A 290 -33.23 15.78 21.39
CA GLU A 290 -32.59 15.12 20.24
C GLU A 290 -31.30 14.40 20.67
N TRP A 291 -30.52 15.03 21.53
CA TRP A 291 -29.31 14.46 22.12
C TRP A 291 -29.61 13.28 23.04
N GLU A 292 -30.64 13.39 23.89
CA GLU A 292 -31.05 12.29 24.77
C GLU A 292 -31.54 11.08 23.96
N ARG A 293 -32.25 11.31 22.86
CA ARG A 293 -32.62 10.26 21.91
C ARG A 293 -31.41 9.65 21.22
N LEU A 294 -30.45 10.44 20.75
CA LEU A 294 -29.20 9.92 20.19
C LEU A 294 -28.46 9.04 21.19
N ARG A 295 -28.30 9.50 22.44
CA ARG A 295 -27.63 8.72 23.48
C ARG A 295 -28.36 7.42 23.79
N ASN A 296 -29.67 7.47 23.99
CA ASN A 296 -30.45 6.32 24.47
C ASN A 296 -30.79 5.32 23.37
N GLU A 297 -31.19 5.79 22.18
CA GLU A 297 -31.67 4.95 21.08
C GLU A 297 -30.53 4.42 20.18
N VAL A 298 -29.37 5.11 20.15
CA VAL A 298 -28.26 4.78 19.24
C VAL A 298 -26.98 4.43 19.98
N LEU A 299 -26.44 5.37 20.77
CA LEU A 299 -25.09 5.22 21.31
C LEU A 299 -25.01 4.20 22.46
N ALA A 300 -25.99 4.18 23.37
CA ALA A 300 -26.01 3.24 24.49
C ALA A 300 -26.12 1.76 24.07
N PRO A 301 -26.94 1.39 23.06
CA PRO A 301 -26.90 0.04 22.49
C PRO A 301 -25.55 -0.35 21.90
N LEU A 302 -24.90 0.57 21.18
CA LEU A 302 -23.66 0.29 20.46
C LEU A 302 -22.41 0.29 21.35
N SER A 303 -22.40 1.05 22.45
CA SER A 303 -21.21 1.24 23.29
C SER A 303 -20.64 -0.08 23.83
N ARG A 304 -21.52 -1.01 24.21
CA ARG A 304 -21.12 -2.33 24.72
C ARG A 304 -20.43 -3.21 23.67
N TYR A 305 -20.72 -3.00 22.39
CA TYR A 305 -20.10 -3.74 21.30
C TYR A 305 -18.80 -3.08 20.83
N TRP A 306 -18.73 -1.74 20.89
CA TRP A 306 -17.49 -0.99 20.66
C TRP A 306 -16.38 -1.40 21.64
N ASP A 307 -16.69 -1.49 22.94
CA ASP A 307 -15.72 -1.85 23.98
C ASP A 307 -15.16 -3.28 23.83
N ARG A 308 -15.77 -4.13 22.97
CA ARG A 308 -15.35 -5.53 22.76
C ARG A 308 -14.36 -5.71 21.60
N GLN A 309 -14.17 -4.73 20.72
CA GLN A 309 -13.53 -4.92 19.41
C GLN A 309 -12.06 -5.38 19.45
N GLY A 310 -11.35 -5.18 20.57
CA GLY A 310 -9.93 -5.52 20.72
C GLY A 310 -9.60 -6.99 21.02
N MET A 311 -10.56 -7.91 21.09
CA MET A 311 -10.33 -9.29 21.59
C MET A 311 -10.47 -10.41 20.54
N PHE A 312 -10.52 -10.10 19.24
CA PHE A 312 -11.00 -11.09 18.25
C PHE A 312 -10.05 -11.32 17.08
N ILE A 313 -9.70 -12.60 16.88
CA ILE A 313 -9.14 -13.13 15.64
C ILE A 313 -10.07 -14.27 15.21
N GLY A 314 -10.96 -13.99 14.27
CA GLY A 314 -11.86 -15.02 13.72
C GLY A 314 -11.08 -16.02 12.84
N ARG A 315 -11.30 -17.32 13.05
CA ARG A 315 -10.98 -18.36 12.06
C ARG A 315 -12.19 -18.55 11.12
N GLN A 316 -12.41 -17.64 10.19
CA GLN A 316 -13.18 -17.98 9.00
C GLN A 316 -12.26 -18.71 8.00
N ARG A 317 -12.75 -19.80 7.39
CA ARG A 317 -12.00 -20.50 6.33
C ARG A 317 -11.71 -19.52 5.20
N SER A 318 -10.42 -19.27 4.96
CA SER A 318 -9.95 -18.35 3.91
C SER A 318 -10.49 -18.79 2.54
N GLU A 319 -10.95 -17.84 1.72
CA GLU A 319 -11.35 -18.07 0.33
C GLU A 319 -10.26 -18.80 -0.46
N VAL A 320 -8.99 -18.50 -0.16
CA VAL A 320 -7.82 -19.14 -0.76
C VAL A 320 -7.76 -20.62 -0.41
N MET A 321 -8.08 -21.00 0.83
CA MET A 321 -8.11 -22.41 1.24
C MET A 321 -9.21 -23.17 0.48
N MET A 322 -10.40 -22.58 0.33
CA MET A 322 -11.48 -23.19 -0.47
C MET A 322 -11.08 -23.36 -1.93
N TYR A 323 -10.45 -22.33 -2.53
CA TYR A 323 -9.92 -22.41 -3.89
C TYR A 323 -8.91 -23.54 -4.05
N LEU A 324 -7.91 -23.64 -3.16
CA LEU A 324 -6.89 -24.68 -3.24
C LEU A 324 -7.47 -26.10 -3.05
N GLU A 325 -8.49 -26.26 -2.19
CA GLU A 325 -9.22 -27.53 -2.09
C GLU A 325 -9.94 -27.90 -3.40
N GLU A 326 -10.52 -26.93 -4.10
CA GLU A 326 -11.15 -27.15 -5.40
C GLU A 326 -10.13 -27.51 -6.48
N VAL A 327 -8.98 -26.81 -6.51
CA VAL A 327 -7.86 -27.13 -7.41
C VAL A 327 -7.36 -28.55 -7.18
N LYS A 328 -7.17 -28.95 -5.92
CA LYS A 328 -6.79 -30.31 -5.54
C LYS A 328 -7.80 -31.34 -6.07
N LYS A 329 -9.10 -31.16 -5.78
CA LYS A 329 -10.18 -32.05 -6.23
C LYS A 329 -10.26 -32.15 -7.76
N ALA A 330 -9.97 -31.07 -8.48
CA ALA A 330 -9.94 -31.07 -9.94
C ALA A 330 -8.76 -31.88 -10.50
N GLY A 331 -7.59 -31.77 -9.83
CA GLY A 331 -6.38 -32.55 -10.14
C GLY A 331 -6.60 -34.05 -10.03
N GLU A 332 -7.21 -34.50 -8.93
CA GLU A 332 -7.53 -35.92 -8.69
C GLU A 332 -8.47 -36.51 -9.75
N ARG A 333 -9.35 -35.69 -10.34
CA ARG A 333 -10.35 -36.13 -11.32
C ARG A 333 -9.83 -36.13 -12.77
N GLY A 334 -8.56 -35.76 -12.99
CA GLY A 334 -8.02 -35.58 -14.35
C GLY A 334 -8.74 -34.50 -15.14
N GLY A 335 -9.31 -33.49 -14.45
CA GLY A 335 -10.03 -32.39 -15.08
C GLY A 335 -9.09 -31.47 -15.88
N ASN A 336 -9.65 -30.58 -16.71
CA ASN A 336 -8.85 -29.55 -17.36
C ASN A 336 -8.37 -28.53 -16.32
N LEU A 337 -7.08 -28.57 -15.98
CA LEU A 337 -6.51 -27.74 -14.92
C LEU A 337 -6.16 -26.33 -15.39
N SER A 338 -5.65 -26.19 -16.62
CA SER A 338 -5.17 -24.92 -17.19
C SER A 338 -5.78 -24.62 -18.56
N GLY A 339 -5.67 -23.37 -19.01
CA GLY A 339 -6.19 -22.91 -20.32
C GLY A 339 -7.64 -22.40 -20.30
N HIS A 340 -8.24 -22.21 -21.49
CA HIS A 340 -9.62 -21.70 -21.60
C HIS A 340 -10.62 -22.66 -20.93
N GLY A 341 -11.22 -22.21 -19.83
CA GLY A 341 -12.17 -22.99 -19.03
C GLY A 341 -11.53 -23.91 -17.98
N GLY A 342 -10.22 -23.81 -17.73
CA GLY A 342 -9.55 -24.49 -16.61
C GLY A 342 -9.84 -23.81 -15.27
N ILE A 343 -9.79 -24.58 -14.17
CA ILE A 343 -10.04 -24.07 -12.82
C ILE A 343 -8.90 -23.19 -12.30
N ILE A 344 -7.66 -23.50 -12.70
CA ILE A 344 -6.48 -22.77 -12.23
C ILE A 344 -6.31 -21.51 -13.07
N LYS A 345 -6.32 -20.36 -12.39
CA LYS A 345 -5.86 -19.10 -12.96
C LYS A 345 -4.39 -18.92 -12.55
N PRO A 346 -3.43 -18.92 -13.49
CA PRO A 346 -2.00 -18.88 -13.17
C PRO A 346 -1.57 -17.67 -12.33
N ASP A 347 -2.28 -16.55 -12.42
CA ASP A 347 -2.03 -15.29 -11.72
C ASP A 347 -2.93 -15.07 -10.49
N ALA A 348 -3.64 -16.10 -10.01
CA ALA A 348 -4.54 -16.00 -8.86
C ALA A 348 -3.83 -15.77 -7.52
N MET A 349 -2.57 -16.21 -7.39
CA MET A 349 -1.80 -16.15 -6.15
C MET A 349 -0.36 -15.74 -6.43
N LEU A 350 0.24 -15.02 -5.50
CA LEU A 350 1.65 -14.65 -5.55
C LEU A 350 2.55 -15.82 -5.11
N PRO A 351 3.82 -15.86 -5.55
CA PRO A 351 4.76 -16.93 -5.19
C PRO A 351 4.88 -17.17 -3.68
N ASN A 352 4.93 -16.10 -2.88
CA ASN A 352 5.03 -16.15 -1.43
C ASN A 352 3.75 -16.69 -0.77
N GLU A 353 2.58 -16.38 -1.33
CA GLU A 353 1.29 -16.89 -0.85
C GLU A 353 1.18 -18.40 -1.10
N ILE A 354 1.59 -18.86 -2.28
CA ILE A 354 1.56 -20.29 -2.65
C ILE A 354 2.45 -21.09 -1.70
N ILE A 355 3.71 -20.67 -1.51
CA ILE A 355 4.67 -21.39 -0.66
C ILE A 355 4.22 -21.45 0.81
N ARG A 356 3.53 -20.41 1.31
CA ARG A 356 2.95 -20.44 2.65
C ARG A 356 2.05 -21.66 2.84
N TYR A 357 1.14 -21.92 1.90
CA TYR A 357 0.26 -23.10 1.98
C TYR A 357 1.01 -24.42 1.76
N VAL A 358 2.04 -24.45 0.91
CA VAL A 358 2.85 -25.67 0.69
C VAL A 358 3.54 -26.12 1.98
N LEU A 359 4.08 -25.16 2.73
CA LEU A 359 4.87 -25.40 3.94
C LEU A 359 3.99 -25.62 5.16
N ASP A 360 3.01 -24.75 5.38
CA ASP A 360 2.27 -24.68 6.65
C ASP A 360 1.01 -25.56 6.63
N ASP A 361 0.45 -25.86 5.46
CA ASP A 361 -0.87 -26.48 5.35
C ASP A 361 -0.87 -27.78 4.54
N GLY A 362 -0.83 -28.91 5.25
CA GLY A 362 -0.81 -30.23 4.64
C GLY A 362 -2.07 -30.58 3.84
N ASP A 363 -3.23 -30.01 4.18
CA ASP A 363 -4.50 -30.42 3.60
C ASP A 363 -4.66 -29.89 2.17
N VAL A 364 -4.20 -28.66 1.94
CA VAL A 364 -4.28 -27.97 0.63
C VAL A 364 -2.96 -27.94 -0.15
N ARG A 365 -1.88 -28.57 0.37
CA ARG A 365 -0.55 -28.59 -0.26
C ARG A 365 -0.58 -28.94 -1.74
N GLU A 366 -1.25 -30.05 -2.10
CA GLU A 366 -1.33 -30.50 -3.50
C GLU A 366 -1.98 -29.45 -4.42
N GLY A 367 -3.03 -28.76 -3.94
CA GLY A 367 -3.65 -27.66 -4.66
C GLY A 367 -2.69 -26.49 -4.87
N ALA A 368 -1.87 -26.19 -3.86
CA ALA A 368 -0.85 -25.14 -3.93
C ALA A 368 0.29 -25.50 -4.90
N GLU A 369 0.72 -26.77 -4.94
CA GLU A 369 1.73 -27.22 -5.92
C GLU A 369 1.20 -27.16 -7.36
N LEU A 370 -0.06 -27.51 -7.59
CA LEU A 370 -0.71 -27.36 -8.88
C LEU A 370 -0.80 -25.88 -9.30
N GLN A 371 -1.14 -24.98 -8.36
CA GLN A 371 -1.13 -23.53 -8.58
C GLN A 371 0.27 -23.02 -8.97
N TRP A 372 1.32 -23.43 -8.24
CA TRP A 372 2.71 -23.07 -8.56
C TRP A 372 3.10 -23.48 -9.97
N LYS A 373 2.83 -24.74 -10.31
CA LYS A 373 3.17 -25.30 -11.63
C LYS A 373 2.49 -24.51 -12.76
N ALA A 374 1.21 -24.18 -12.60
CA ALA A 374 0.48 -23.39 -13.57
C ALA A 374 1.04 -21.97 -13.71
N MET A 375 1.42 -21.32 -12.60
CA MET A 375 2.07 -20.00 -12.59
C MET A 375 3.40 -20.02 -13.37
N VAL A 376 4.28 -20.98 -13.05
CA VAL A 376 5.59 -21.11 -13.72
C VAL A 376 5.44 -21.39 -15.21
N GLU A 377 4.52 -22.28 -15.60
CA GLU A 377 4.25 -22.59 -17.01
C GLU A 377 3.71 -21.38 -17.78
N ASP A 378 2.77 -20.64 -17.20
CA ASP A 378 2.22 -19.43 -17.82
C ASP A 378 3.30 -18.34 -18.00
N MET A 379 4.12 -18.11 -16.97
CA MET A 379 5.25 -17.17 -17.05
C MET A 379 6.27 -17.61 -18.11
N TYR A 380 6.59 -18.89 -18.18
CA TYR A 380 7.44 -19.47 -19.21
C TYR A 380 6.87 -19.24 -20.62
N LEU A 381 5.56 -19.46 -20.82
CA LEU A 381 4.91 -19.23 -22.11
C LEU A 381 4.84 -17.74 -22.48
N LYS A 382 4.60 -16.85 -21.51
CA LYS A 382 4.59 -15.40 -21.71
C LYS A 382 5.97 -14.90 -22.16
N GLN A 383 7.06 -15.34 -21.52
CA GLN A 383 8.41 -14.97 -21.95
C GLN A 383 8.78 -15.54 -23.32
N GLN A 384 8.13 -16.62 -23.80
CA GLN A 384 8.30 -17.12 -25.16
C GLN A 384 7.63 -16.24 -26.23
N LYS A 385 6.50 -15.62 -25.92
CA LYS A 385 5.71 -14.82 -26.87
C LYS A 385 6.17 -13.36 -27.00
N GLN A 386 6.73 -12.77 -25.95
CA GLN A 386 7.25 -11.40 -26.01
C GLN A 386 8.47 -11.34 -26.93
N GLY A 387 8.54 -10.34 -27.83
CA GLY A 387 9.66 -10.18 -28.77
C GLY A 387 11.02 -9.99 -28.07
N GLU A 388 12.11 -10.01 -28.85
CA GLU A 388 13.44 -9.66 -28.35
C GLU A 388 13.44 -8.18 -27.91
N GLY A 389 13.52 -7.89 -26.60
CA GLY A 389 13.67 -6.52 -26.10
C GLY A 389 12.98 -6.17 -24.79
N LEU A 390 11.95 -6.90 -24.35
CA LEU A 390 11.43 -6.82 -22.99
C LEU A 390 12.24 -7.79 -22.12
N GLY A 391 12.84 -7.31 -21.03
CA GLY A 391 13.67 -8.12 -20.13
C GLY A 391 12.93 -9.40 -19.74
N LYS A 392 13.57 -10.57 -19.87
CA LYS A 392 12.96 -11.87 -19.56
C LYS A 392 13.74 -12.52 -18.43
N PHE A 393 13.10 -13.38 -17.64
CA PHE A 393 13.79 -14.16 -16.60
C PHE A 393 14.69 -15.30 -17.13
N ARG A 394 14.87 -15.39 -18.46
CA ARG A 394 15.60 -16.47 -19.14
C ARG A 394 17.08 -16.60 -18.83
N ASN A 395 17.74 -15.51 -18.44
CA ASN A 395 19.17 -15.54 -18.10
C ASN A 395 19.40 -14.73 -16.83
N CYS A 396 18.83 -15.26 -15.75
CA CYS A 396 18.83 -14.65 -14.44
C CYS A 396 19.33 -15.63 -13.38
N LEU A 397 19.91 -15.07 -12.32
CA LEU A 397 20.36 -15.82 -11.15
C LEU A 397 19.88 -15.09 -9.89
N ALA A 398 19.38 -15.86 -8.93
CA ALA A 398 18.99 -15.33 -7.63
C ALA A 398 20.11 -15.47 -6.61
N VAL A 399 20.25 -14.47 -5.75
CA VAL A 399 21.04 -14.49 -4.52
C VAL A 399 20.06 -14.35 -3.37
N CYS A 400 19.92 -15.38 -2.53
CA CYS A 400 18.99 -15.37 -1.40
C CYS A 400 19.78 -15.39 -0.09
N HIS A 401 19.59 -14.36 0.74
CA HIS A 401 20.25 -14.27 2.04
C HIS A 401 19.35 -13.62 3.08
N ILE A 402 19.02 -14.35 4.15
CA ILE A 402 17.98 -13.90 5.08
C ILE A 402 18.41 -14.26 6.49
N ARG A 403 18.37 -13.28 7.39
CA ARG A 403 18.78 -13.43 8.79
C ARG A 403 17.67 -13.92 9.72
N ASP A 404 16.40 -13.68 9.34
CA ASP A 404 15.24 -13.94 10.19
C ASP A 404 14.28 -14.92 9.52
N SER A 405 13.75 -15.86 10.30
CA SER A 405 12.85 -16.93 9.84
C SER A 405 11.40 -16.52 9.57
N ASN A 406 11.10 -15.22 9.49
CA ASN A 406 9.73 -14.70 9.40
C ASN A 406 9.17 -14.77 7.96
N GLY A 407 7.99 -14.19 7.72
CA GLY A 407 7.33 -14.12 6.40
C GLY A 407 8.22 -13.63 5.24
N LEU A 408 9.21 -12.78 5.51
CA LEU A 408 10.22 -12.33 4.54
C LEU A 408 11.06 -13.47 3.97
N THR A 409 11.34 -14.50 4.78
CA THR A 409 12.04 -15.69 4.31
C THR A 409 11.28 -16.38 3.20
N ARG A 410 9.95 -16.49 3.35
CA ARG A 410 9.09 -17.11 2.33
C ARG A 410 9.12 -16.31 1.03
N LEU A 411 9.12 -14.98 1.09
CA LEU A 411 9.18 -14.15 -0.12
C LEU A 411 10.46 -14.38 -0.92
N ALA A 412 11.63 -14.22 -0.31
CA ALA A 412 12.90 -14.41 -1.02
C ALA A 412 13.13 -15.86 -1.48
N VAL A 413 12.69 -16.86 -0.70
CA VAL A 413 12.71 -18.27 -1.14
C VAL A 413 11.81 -18.45 -2.36
N SER A 414 10.61 -17.88 -2.34
CA SER A 414 9.67 -17.99 -3.46
C SER A 414 10.18 -17.36 -4.74
N LEU A 415 10.73 -16.15 -4.66
CA LEU A 415 11.26 -15.45 -5.82
C LEU A 415 12.55 -16.10 -6.33
N GLY A 416 13.43 -16.55 -5.42
CA GLY A 416 14.65 -17.25 -5.78
C GLY A 416 14.38 -18.57 -6.51
N LEU A 417 13.42 -19.36 -6.01
CA LEU A 417 13.02 -20.61 -6.64
C LEU A 417 12.37 -20.37 -8.00
N LEU A 418 11.46 -19.39 -8.09
CA LEU A 418 10.79 -19.02 -9.34
C LEU A 418 11.79 -18.61 -10.43
N LEU A 419 12.75 -17.74 -10.10
CA LEU A 419 13.79 -17.32 -11.04
C LEU A 419 14.66 -18.49 -11.49
N SER A 420 14.97 -19.41 -10.58
CA SER A 420 15.76 -20.61 -10.88
C SER A 420 15.06 -21.56 -11.86
N GLU A 421 13.73 -21.68 -11.77
CA GLU A 421 12.90 -22.48 -12.68
C GLU A 421 12.65 -21.80 -14.04
N LEU A 422 12.57 -20.46 -14.07
CA LEU A 422 12.36 -19.67 -15.30
C LEU A 422 13.63 -19.43 -16.11
N SER A 423 14.81 -19.54 -15.49
CA SER A 423 16.10 -19.39 -16.16
C SER A 423 16.33 -20.53 -17.16
N GLU A 424 16.72 -20.18 -18.37
CA GLU A 424 16.92 -21.09 -19.50
C GLU A 424 18.41 -21.38 -19.75
N GLU A 425 19.31 -20.49 -19.34
CA GLU A 425 20.76 -20.64 -19.55
C GLU A 425 21.30 -21.82 -18.74
N PRO A 426 21.84 -22.89 -19.37
CA PRO A 426 22.21 -24.13 -18.69
C PRO A 426 23.22 -23.97 -17.56
N ALA A 427 24.11 -22.98 -17.64
CA ALA A 427 25.10 -22.70 -16.61
C ALA A 427 24.47 -22.23 -15.28
N TRP A 428 23.28 -21.62 -15.33
CA TRP A 428 22.63 -20.96 -14.19
C TRP A 428 21.28 -21.57 -13.82
N LYS A 429 20.66 -22.30 -14.74
CA LYS A 429 19.35 -22.95 -14.55
C LYS A 429 19.34 -23.90 -13.36
N GLY A 430 18.30 -23.81 -12.53
CA GLY A 430 18.15 -24.67 -11.35
C GLY A 430 19.17 -24.38 -10.24
N LYS A 431 19.93 -23.28 -10.35
CA LYS A 431 20.91 -22.87 -9.34
C LYS A 431 20.47 -21.60 -8.60
N VAL A 432 21.05 -21.38 -7.43
CA VAL A 432 20.89 -20.18 -6.59
C VAL A 432 22.21 -19.89 -5.88
N ILE A 433 22.52 -18.62 -5.63
CA ILE A 433 23.62 -18.24 -4.74
C ILE A 433 23.08 -18.02 -3.33
N SER A 434 23.69 -18.65 -2.34
CA SER A 434 23.41 -18.39 -0.92
C SER A 434 24.66 -18.56 -0.08
N SER A 435 24.50 -18.48 1.25
CA SER A 435 25.61 -18.67 2.20
C SER A 435 26.22 -20.07 2.10
N GLY A 436 27.54 -20.13 2.14
CA GLY A 436 28.35 -21.35 2.15
C GLY A 436 28.42 -22.02 3.53
N HIS A 437 29.47 -22.82 3.73
CA HIS A 437 29.73 -23.50 5.00
C HIS A 437 30.51 -22.65 6.00
N LEU A 438 31.27 -21.67 5.49
CA LEU A 438 32.01 -20.71 6.29
C LEU A 438 31.24 -19.38 6.39
N PRO A 439 31.40 -18.63 7.49
CA PRO A 439 30.99 -17.23 7.53
C PRO A 439 31.57 -16.49 6.32
N ASP A 440 30.76 -15.65 5.69
CA ASP A 440 31.10 -14.74 4.58
C ASP A 440 31.47 -15.40 3.24
N GLN A 441 31.25 -16.71 3.08
CA GLN A 441 31.48 -17.40 1.83
C GLN A 441 30.20 -17.47 0.99
N LEU A 442 30.24 -17.01 -0.27
CA LEU A 442 29.20 -17.27 -1.27
C LEU A 442 29.33 -18.68 -1.84
N MET A 443 28.20 -19.33 -2.08
CA MET A 443 28.15 -20.66 -2.69
C MET A 443 27.03 -20.77 -3.71
N LEU A 444 27.33 -21.40 -4.84
CA LEU A 444 26.36 -21.71 -5.89
C LEU A 444 25.77 -23.10 -5.61
N HIS A 445 24.50 -23.13 -5.24
CA HIS A 445 23.77 -24.36 -4.94
C HIS A 445 22.91 -24.78 -6.11
N SER A 446 22.97 -26.04 -6.51
CA SER A 446 21.93 -26.66 -7.34
C SER A 446 20.76 -27.04 -6.45
N ILE A 447 19.57 -26.49 -6.72
CA ILE A 447 18.38 -26.71 -5.89
C ILE A 447 18.01 -28.19 -5.90
N GLN A 448 17.82 -28.78 -4.72
CA GLN A 448 17.46 -30.19 -4.53
C GLN A 448 16.01 -30.33 -4.07
N GLY A 449 15.35 -31.43 -4.45
CA GLY A 449 13.98 -31.75 -4.06
C GLY A 449 13.12 -32.18 -5.26
N ASP A 450 12.26 -33.17 -5.05
CA ASP A 450 11.37 -33.72 -6.07
C ASP A 450 10.05 -32.94 -6.18
N ASP A 451 9.61 -32.36 -5.06
CA ASP A 451 8.37 -31.60 -4.93
C ASP A 451 8.65 -30.14 -4.50
N LEU A 452 7.62 -29.29 -4.53
CA LEU A 452 7.79 -27.87 -4.21
C LEU A 452 8.19 -27.69 -2.75
N LYS A 453 7.61 -28.48 -1.84
CA LYS A 453 7.92 -28.42 -0.41
C LYS A 453 9.40 -28.68 -0.13
N SER A 454 9.95 -29.78 -0.63
CA SER A 454 11.35 -30.19 -0.44
C SER A 454 12.33 -29.18 -1.04
N LYS A 455 12.00 -28.59 -2.20
CA LYS A 455 12.76 -27.47 -2.78
C LYS A 455 12.74 -26.22 -1.89
N CYS A 456 11.58 -25.87 -1.33
CA CYS A 456 11.45 -24.75 -0.40
C CYS A 456 12.25 -24.99 0.88
N GLU A 457 12.17 -26.18 1.46
CA GLU A 457 12.95 -26.57 2.64
C GLU A 457 14.46 -26.55 2.36
N PHE A 458 14.89 -26.97 1.16
CA PHE A 458 16.27 -26.82 0.71
C PHE A 458 16.71 -25.34 0.69
N MET A 459 15.92 -24.49 0.05
CA MET A 459 16.18 -23.06 -0.03
C MET A 459 16.22 -22.39 1.35
N MET A 460 15.29 -22.72 2.25
CA MET A 460 15.26 -22.18 3.62
C MET A 460 16.53 -22.56 4.39
N ARG A 461 16.93 -23.83 4.34
CA ARG A 461 18.13 -24.33 5.03
C ARG A 461 19.44 -23.72 4.53
N THR A 462 19.50 -23.39 3.23
CA THR A 462 20.70 -22.83 2.58
C THR A 462 20.76 -21.30 2.64
N SER A 463 19.61 -20.63 2.76
CA SER A 463 19.51 -19.16 2.81
C SER A 463 19.57 -18.60 4.23
N ASN A 464 19.17 -19.39 5.25
CA ASN A 464 19.09 -19.01 6.66
C ASN A 464 20.33 -19.44 7.47
N ARG A 465 21.55 -19.19 6.96
CA ARG A 465 22.78 -19.47 7.71
C ARG A 465 23.34 -18.17 8.28
N ASN A 466 23.56 -18.15 9.60
CA ASN A 466 24.15 -17.05 10.37
C ASN A 466 25.41 -16.53 9.69
N LEU A 467 25.29 -15.35 9.09
CA LEU A 467 26.40 -14.64 8.48
C LEU A 467 26.66 -13.36 9.26
N GLY A 468 27.91 -13.17 9.68
CA GLY A 468 28.36 -11.91 10.25
C GLY A 468 28.68 -10.94 9.13
N SER A 469 27.79 -9.97 8.87
CA SER A 469 28.00 -8.89 7.88
C SER A 469 28.13 -9.37 6.43
N PHE A 470 27.01 -9.47 5.72
CA PHE A 470 27.00 -9.90 4.32
C PHE A 470 27.77 -8.98 3.36
N ALA A 471 28.38 -9.68 2.40
CA ALA A 471 29.10 -9.27 1.20
C ALA A 471 28.69 -7.95 0.56
N ASN A 472 29.72 -7.17 0.20
CA ASN A 472 29.56 -6.01 -0.65
C ASN A 472 29.16 -6.45 -2.07
N ASN A 473 28.41 -5.62 -2.82
CA ASN A 473 27.94 -5.97 -4.17
C ASN A 473 29.07 -6.39 -5.16
N TRP A 474 30.32 -5.96 -4.92
CA TRP A 474 31.46 -6.37 -5.75
C TRP A 474 31.83 -7.85 -5.60
N GLU A 475 31.58 -8.45 -4.44
CA GLU A 475 31.84 -9.87 -4.18
C GLU A 475 30.94 -10.77 -5.04
N ILE A 476 29.74 -10.30 -5.40
CA ILE A 476 28.83 -11.04 -6.29
C ILE A 476 29.39 -11.08 -7.72
N TRP A 477 29.90 -9.96 -8.24
CA TRP A 477 30.54 -9.93 -9.55
C TRP A 477 31.79 -10.82 -9.57
N ASP A 478 32.59 -10.78 -8.51
CA ASP A 478 33.79 -11.61 -8.37
C ASP A 478 33.46 -13.09 -8.32
N PHE A 479 32.44 -13.45 -7.54
CA PHE A 479 31.99 -14.82 -7.44
C PHE A 479 31.46 -15.37 -8.77
N ILE A 480 30.70 -14.57 -9.52
CA ILE A 480 30.21 -14.97 -10.85
C ILE A 480 31.37 -15.19 -11.82
N LEU A 481 32.39 -14.33 -11.76
CA LEU A 481 33.58 -14.44 -12.59
C LEU A 481 34.41 -15.68 -12.23
N GLU A 482 34.54 -16.00 -10.95
CA GLU A 482 35.18 -17.23 -10.46
C GLU A 482 34.44 -18.48 -10.96
N VAL A 483 33.11 -18.51 -10.84
CA VAL A 483 32.29 -19.61 -11.36
C VAL A 483 32.48 -19.74 -12.87
N ALA A 484 32.48 -18.62 -13.61
CA ALA A 484 32.65 -18.64 -15.05
C ALA A 484 34.01 -19.20 -15.48
N GLU A 485 35.10 -18.82 -14.80
CA GLU A 485 36.43 -19.38 -15.06
C GLU A 485 36.49 -20.88 -14.72
N LYS A 486 35.92 -21.28 -13.59
CA LYS A 486 35.92 -22.68 -13.14
C LYS A 486 35.09 -23.59 -14.04
N GLU A 487 33.95 -23.12 -14.52
CA GLU A 487 33.08 -23.85 -15.45
C GLU A 487 33.48 -23.63 -16.92
N ASN A 488 34.50 -22.80 -17.20
CA ASN A 488 35.01 -22.46 -18.53
C ASN A 488 33.89 -21.95 -19.48
N LEU A 489 33.08 -21.02 -18.97
CA LEU A 489 31.97 -20.43 -19.69
C LEU A 489 32.44 -19.51 -20.82
N LYS A 490 31.63 -19.37 -21.86
CA LYS A 490 31.83 -18.33 -22.88
C LYS A 490 31.10 -17.04 -22.48
N ALA A 491 31.48 -15.92 -23.11
CA ALA A 491 30.85 -14.62 -22.90
C ALA A 491 29.32 -14.65 -23.07
N GLU A 492 28.83 -15.42 -24.03
CA GLU A 492 27.39 -15.52 -24.31
C GLU A 492 26.61 -16.30 -23.24
N GLN A 493 27.32 -17.14 -22.47
CA GLN A 493 26.76 -17.97 -21.39
C GLN A 493 26.78 -17.24 -20.04
N MET A 494 27.37 -16.04 -19.98
CA MET A 494 27.40 -15.24 -18.76
C MET A 494 25.99 -14.84 -18.35
N VAL A 495 25.76 -14.81 -17.04
CA VAL A 495 24.49 -14.35 -16.50
C VAL A 495 24.27 -12.89 -16.83
N LYS A 496 23.05 -12.52 -17.25
CA LYS A 496 22.74 -11.13 -17.64
C LYS A 496 22.19 -10.31 -16.48
N LYS A 497 21.38 -10.92 -15.61
CA LYS A 497 20.79 -10.26 -14.45
C LYS A 497 20.91 -11.09 -13.19
N VAL A 498 21.22 -10.42 -12.09
CA VAL A 498 21.28 -11.02 -10.76
C VAL A 498 20.31 -10.31 -9.85
N PHE A 499 19.43 -11.07 -9.19
CA PHE A 499 18.47 -10.55 -8.23
C PHE A 499 18.91 -10.94 -6.82
N VAL A 500 19.19 -9.94 -5.98
CA VAL A 500 19.64 -10.14 -4.60
C VAL A 500 18.49 -9.85 -3.66
N PHE A 501 17.96 -10.87 -2.99
CA PHE A 501 16.90 -10.72 -1.99
C PHE A 501 17.48 -10.88 -0.59
N ALA A 502 17.45 -9.80 0.20
CA ALA A 502 18.02 -9.83 1.54
C ALA A 502 17.45 -8.78 2.50
N ASN A 503 17.60 -9.03 3.81
CA ASN A 503 17.20 -8.13 4.89
C ASN A 503 18.41 -7.26 5.33
N TYR A 504 18.46 -6.00 4.88
CA TYR A 504 19.58 -5.09 5.16
C TYR A 504 19.17 -3.94 6.09
N GLY A 505 19.85 -3.83 7.23
CA GLY A 505 19.81 -2.65 8.11
C GLY A 505 20.53 -1.40 7.56
N GLY A 506 20.52 -1.18 6.24
CA GLY A 506 21.10 0.02 5.60
C GLY A 506 22.12 -0.26 4.50
N TYR A 507 22.25 0.69 3.58
CA TYR A 507 23.21 0.66 2.47
C TYR A 507 24.47 1.41 2.89
N VAL A 508 25.45 0.71 3.45
CA VAL A 508 26.78 1.30 3.62
C VAL A 508 27.60 0.91 2.40
N GLY A 509 27.82 1.86 1.50
CA GLY A 509 28.91 1.78 0.54
C GLY A 509 30.22 1.80 1.32
N VAL A 510 30.70 0.63 1.76
CA VAL A 510 31.96 0.53 2.48
C VAL A 510 33.07 0.98 1.53
N GLY A 511 33.70 2.12 1.85
CA GLY A 511 34.91 2.58 1.16
C GLY A 511 34.80 3.85 0.31
N GLY A 512 33.74 4.67 0.45
CA GLY A 512 33.68 6.03 -0.13
C GLY A 512 33.79 6.11 -1.67
N THR A 513 33.73 4.98 -2.36
CA THR A 513 33.89 4.88 -3.81
C THR A 513 32.51 4.85 -4.47
N SER A 514 32.33 5.65 -5.53
CA SER A 514 31.04 5.70 -6.24
C SER A 514 30.74 4.38 -6.96
N TRP A 515 29.45 4.00 -7.04
CA TRP A 515 29.00 2.82 -7.79
C TRP A 515 29.48 2.81 -9.25
N LYS A 516 29.51 3.99 -9.88
CA LYS A 516 30.00 4.15 -11.25
C LYS A 516 31.46 3.70 -11.38
N THR A 517 32.33 4.16 -10.48
CA THR A 517 33.75 3.79 -10.49
C THR A 517 33.94 2.29 -10.27
N LEU A 518 33.18 1.71 -9.35
CA LEU A 518 33.23 0.27 -9.07
C LEU A 518 32.80 -0.56 -10.28
N TYR A 519 31.68 -0.18 -10.92
CA TYR A 519 31.18 -0.84 -12.11
C TYR A 519 32.16 -0.75 -13.29
N GLU A 520 32.77 0.42 -13.52
CA GLU A 520 33.79 0.59 -14.55
C GLU A 520 35.04 -0.25 -14.28
N ALA A 521 35.41 -0.46 -13.01
CA ALA A 521 36.49 -1.37 -12.64
C ALA A 521 36.15 -2.83 -12.99
N LYS A 522 34.94 -3.28 -12.65
CA LYS A 522 34.48 -4.65 -12.96
C LYS A 522 34.29 -4.90 -14.45
N ARG A 523 33.84 -3.91 -15.23
CA ARG A 523 33.84 -4.01 -16.70
C ARG A 523 35.23 -4.25 -17.27
N ARG A 524 36.26 -3.55 -16.77
CA ARG A 524 37.64 -3.78 -17.21
C ARG A 524 38.12 -5.18 -16.84
N GLU A 525 37.82 -5.66 -15.64
CA GLU A 525 38.20 -6.99 -15.19
C GLU A 525 37.60 -8.11 -16.05
N PHE A 526 36.28 -8.03 -16.33
CA PHE A 526 35.60 -8.99 -17.21
C PHE A 526 36.19 -8.98 -18.64
N LYS A 527 36.53 -7.79 -19.14
CA LYS A 527 37.18 -7.62 -20.45
C LYS A 527 38.58 -8.22 -20.48
N GLU A 528 39.39 -8.00 -19.46
CA GLU A 528 40.76 -8.54 -19.35
C GLU A 528 40.75 -10.08 -19.29
N LYS A 529 39.72 -10.66 -18.67
CA LYS A 529 39.49 -12.11 -18.67
C LYS A 529 38.85 -12.68 -19.95
N GLY A 530 38.58 -11.84 -20.96
CA GLY A 530 38.14 -12.27 -22.28
C GLY A 530 36.62 -12.39 -22.47
N TYR A 531 35.80 -11.99 -21.49
CA TYR A 531 34.33 -12.03 -21.60
C TYR A 531 33.74 -10.79 -22.28
N GLY A 532 34.47 -9.67 -22.25
CA GLY A 532 34.04 -8.40 -22.85
C GLY A 532 33.17 -7.55 -21.92
N ASP A 533 32.78 -6.38 -22.43
CA ASP A 533 32.12 -5.33 -21.65
C ASP A 533 30.64 -5.65 -21.32
N ASP A 534 29.97 -6.40 -22.19
CA ASP A 534 28.53 -6.72 -22.09
C ASP A 534 28.25 -7.96 -21.21
N ALA A 535 29.32 -8.62 -20.74
CA ALA A 535 29.24 -9.82 -19.90
C ALA A 535 29.07 -9.51 -18.40
N VAL A 536 29.20 -8.24 -17.99
CA VAL A 536 28.98 -7.86 -16.59
C VAL A 536 27.49 -7.85 -16.28
N PRO A 537 26.99 -8.69 -15.36
CA PRO A 537 25.57 -8.73 -15.04
C PRO A 537 25.10 -7.44 -14.38
N HIS A 538 23.86 -7.06 -14.70
CA HIS A 538 23.14 -6.05 -13.93
C HIS A 538 22.65 -6.66 -12.61
N ILE A 539 22.92 -5.99 -11.49
CA ILE A 539 22.48 -6.44 -10.17
C ILE A 539 21.27 -5.62 -9.74
N LEU A 540 20.12 -6.26 -9.54
CA LEU A 540 19.01 -5.67 -8.79
C LEU A 540 19.07 -6.18 -7.35
N ARG A 541 19.32 -5.27 -6.41
CA ARG A 541 19.33 -5.57 -4.99
C ARG A 541 18.03 -5.12 -4.36
N TRP A 542 17.28 -6.07 -3.82
CA TRP A 542 16.01 -5.85 -3.16
C TRP A 542 16.17 -6.07 -1.65
N ASP A 543 16.15 -4.96 -0.92
CA ASP A 543 16.01 -4.94 0.53
C ASP A 543 14.55 -5.21 0.91
N ILE A 544 14.28 -6.44 1.32
CA ILE A 544 12.92 -6.91 1.63
C ILE A 544 12.51 -6.63 3.08
N SER A 545 13.24 -5.79 3.81
CA SER A 545 12.87 -5.41 5.19
C SER A 545 11.52 -4.69 5.27
N TYR A 546 10.63 -5.15 6.18
CA TYR A 546 9.29 -4.57 6.36
C TYR A 546 9.30 -3.11 6.83
N GLN A 547 10.36 -2.67 7.51
CA GLN A 547 10.41 -1.34 8.15
C GLN A 547 10.65 -0.19 7.17
N LYS A 548 10.95 -0.47 5.89
CA LYS A 548 11.29 0.57 4.91
C LYS A 548 10.17 0.77 3.90
N MET A 549 9.77 2.03 3.75
CA MET A 549 8.95 2.48 2.62
C MET A 549 9.57 2.03 1.28
N PRO A 550 8.76 1.66 0.29
CA PRO A 550 9.27 1.35 -1.03
C PRO A 550 10.10 2.50 -1.61
N ARG A 551 11.37 2.24 -1.90
CA ARG A 551 12.28 3.23 -2.49
C ARG A 551 13.09 2.56 -3.59
N ILE A 552 13.43 3.37 -4.59
CA ILE A 552 14.43 3.02 -5.58
C ILE A 552 15.48 4.12 -5.57
N GLU A 553 16.73 3.77 -5.30
CA GLU A 553 17.82 4.76 -5.39
C GLU A 553 18.11 5.05 -6.87
N GLU A 554 18.72 6.21 -7.14
CA GLU A 554 19.08 6.62 -8.50
C GLU A 554 19.76 5.49 -9.28
N HIS A 555 19.48 5.40 -10.58
CA HIS A 555 20.07 4.38 -11.45
C HIS A 555 21.60 4.45 -11.42
N HIS A 556 22.21 3.50 -10.71
CA HIS A 556 23.65 3.31 -10.76
C HIS A 556 24.00 2.44 -11.98
N PRO A 557 25.09 2.73 -12.70
CA PRO A 557 25.55 1.85 -13.77
C PRO A 557 25.73 0.41 -13.27
N GLY A 558 24.97 -0.52 -13.85
CA GLY A 558 24.99 -1.95 -13.51
C GLY A 558 24.33 -2.35 -12.19
N VAL A 559 23.74 -1.41 -11.43
CA VAL A 559 23.09 -1.72 -10.15
C VAL A 559 21.78 -0.95 -9.98
N THR A 560 20.72 -1.66 -9.62
CA THR A 560 19.45 -1.09 -9.15
C THR A 560 19.27 -1.44 -7.68
N LEU A 561 19.00 -0.43 -6.83
CA LEU A 561 18.71 -0.63 -5.42
C LEU A 561 17.22 -0.41 -5.19
N LEU A 562 16.53 -1.45 -4.73
CA LEU A 562 15.12 -1.49 -4.42
C LEU A 562 14.96 -1.80 -2.92
N SER A 563 14.06 -1.12 -2.24
CA SER A 563 13.68 -1.44 -0.86
C SER A 563 12.16 -1.52 -0.71
N GLY A 564 11.71 -2.16 0.36
CA GLY A 564 10.30 -2.28 0.74
C GLY A 564 9.59 -3.44 0.05
N VAL A 565 8.47 -3.87 0.62
CA VAL A 565 7.71 -5.04 0.16
C VAL A 565 6.22 -4.72 0.16
N SER A 566 5.54 -5.09 -0.92
CA SER A 566 4.07 -5.16 -0.99
C SER A 566 3.65 -6.19 -2.03
N ASN A 567 2.44 -6.73 -1.90
CA ASN A 567 1.88 -7.67 -2.88
C ASN A 567 1.85 -7.06 -4.30
N ASN A 568 1.51 -5.78 -4.42
CA ASN A 568 1.52 -5.07 -5.70
C ASN A 568 2.92 -4.89 -6.26
N LEU A 569 3.94 -4.68 -5.41
CA LEU A 569 5.33 -4.57 -5.86
C LEU A 569 5.85 -5.93 -6.35
N VAL A 570 5.53 -7.02 -5.65
CA VAL A 570 5.83 -8.39 -6.12
C VAL A 570 5.15 -8.65 -7.45
N LYS A 571 3.86 -8.32 -7.58
CA LYS A 571 3.13 -8.46 -8.84
C LYS A 571 3.79 -7.64 -9.97
N SER A 572 4.10 -6.37 -9.72
CA SER A 572 4.78 -5.48 -10.66
C SER A 572 6.15 -6.03 -11.08
N PHE A 573 6.90 -6.62 -10.15
CA PHE A 573 8.17 -7.29 -10.44
C PHE A 573 7.98 -8.47 -11.40
N LEU A 574 6.95 -9.30 -11.19
CA LEU A 574 6.66 -10.45 -12.04
C LEU A 574 6.18 -10.02 -13.44
N ASP A 575 5.24 -9.07 -13.49
CA ASP A 575 4.65 -8.56 -14.74
C ASP A 575 5.69 -7.86 -15.62
N ASN A 576 6.67 -7.19 -15.01
CA ASN A 576 7.76 -6.48 -15.70
C ASN A 576 9.06 -7.28 -15.77
N CYS A 577 9.05 -8.58 -15.45
CA CYS A 577 10.22 -9.47 -15.53
C CYS A 577 11.47 -8.92 -14.83
N GLY A 578 11.25 -8.32 -13.65
CA GLY A 578 12.28 -7.71 -12.82
C GLY A 578 12.77 -6.34 -13.27
N GLU A 579 12.20 -5.75 -14.34
CA GLU A 579 12.46 -4.36 -14.72
C GLU A 579 11.64 -3.40 -13.86
N ILE A 580 12.17 -3.07 -12.69
CA ILE A 580 11.51 -2.16 -11.74
C ILE A 580 12.21 -0.81 -11.74
N GLY A 581 11.41 0.24 -11.94
CA GLY A 581 11.83 1.64 -11.99
C GLY A 581 10.93 2.54 -11.15
N PRO A 582 11.24 3.84 -11.01
CA PRO A 582 10.47 4.78 -10.18
C PRO A 582 8.96 4.79 -10.48
N HIS A 583 8.63 4.74 -11.78
CA HIS A 583 7.24 4.67 -12.24
C HIS A 583 6.53 3.39 -11.76
N HIS A 584 7.15 2.21 -11.91
CA HIS A 584 6.58 0.93 -11.48
C HIS A 584 6.36 0.86 -9.96
N LEU A 585 7.25 1.46 -9.15
CA LEU A 585 7.07 1.55 -7.70
C LEU A 585 5.85 2.41 -7.35
N MET A 586 5.76 3.60 -7.95
CA MET A 586 4.65 4.51 -7.70
C MET A 586 3.32 3.88 -8.09
N GLU A 587 3.24 3.25 -9.27
CA GLU A 587 2.02 2.56 -9.72
C GLU A 587 1.64 1.41 -8.79
N ALA A 588 2.60 0.59 -8.37
CA ALA A 588 2.35 -0.50 -7.42
C ALA A 588 1.79 0.01 -6.07
N ALA A 589 2.27 1.17 -5.59
CA ALA A 589 1.81 1.77 -4.34
C ALA A 589 0.36 2.30 -4.39
N ILE A 590 -0.18 2.53 -5.59
CA ILE A 590 -1.54 3.04 -5.82
C ILE A 590 -2.40 2.09 -6.66
N ALA A 591 -2.02 0.81 -6.73
CA ALA A 591 -2.67 -0.19 -7.57
C ALA A 591 -3.95 -0.77 -6.94
N ASP A 592 -4.08 -0.75 -5.61
CA ASP A 592 -5.21 -1.38 -4.92
C ASP A 592 -6.56 -0.83 -5.36
N LYS A 593 -7.59 -1.69 -5.27
CA LYS A 593 -8.97 -1.37 -5.65
C LYS A 593 -9.48 -0.08 -5.00
N ALA A 594 -9.08 0.16 -3.75
CA ALA A 594 -9.37 1.38 -3.00
C ALA A 594 -8.95 2.65 -3.75
N TYR A 595 -7.75 2.66 -4.33
CA TYR A 595 -7.25 3.80 -5.09
C TYR A 595 -7.99 3.94 -6.42
N GLN A 596 -8.41 2.84 -7.04
CA GLN A 596 -9.17 2.87 -8.30
C GLN A 596 -10.60 3.40 -8.15
N ALA A 597 -11.14 3.40 -6.93
CA ALA A 597 -12.46 3.98 -6.63
C ALA A 597 -12.44 5.52 -6.54
N LEU A 598 -11.25 6.13 -6.39
CA LEU A 598 -11.11 7.58 -6.29
C LEU A 598 -11.48 8.27 -7.61
N THR A 599 -12.20 9.38 -7.53
CA THR A 599 -12.76 10.09 -8.70
C THR A 599 -12.46 11.58 -8.65
N VAL A 600 -12.09 12.18 -9.78
CA VAL A 600 -11.91 13.63 -9.94
C VAL A 600 -13.11 14.20 -10.69
N VAL A 601 -13.72 15.29 -10.17
CA VAL A 601 -15.01 15.81 -10.69
C VAL A 601 -15.02 17.32 -11.00
N ASP A 602 -13.88 18.01 -10.88
CA ASP A 602 -13.78 19.47 -11.06
C ASP A 602 -13.47 19.92 -12.49
#